data_AF-C7M993-F1
#
_entry.id   AF-C7M993-F1
#
_cell.length_a   1.000
_cell.length_b   1.000
_cell.length_c   1.000
_cell.angle_alpha   90.00
_cell.angle_beta   90.00
_cell.angle_gamma   90.00
#
_symmetry.space_group_name_H-M   'P 1'
#
loop_
_entity.id
_entity.type
_entity.pdbx_description
1 polymer ?
#
loop_
_entity_poly.entity_id
_entity_poly.type
_entity_poly.pdbx_seq_one_letter_code
_entity_poly.pdbx_strand_id
1 'polypeptide(L)'
;MKKQLSQEREAVELFEYAARNLIKEFCDKQDLQFEFDNYDVGIGIICLSDYVFNIEDIYFDMKHDKPKDKILQWYDYLLTHESNINYRSYCMGMREELITKNINK
;
A
#
# COMPACT_ATOMS: atom_id res chain seq x y z
N MET A 1 -17.74 -34.01 -13.07
CA MET A 1 -18.54 -32.77 -12.95
C MET A 1 -17.70 -31.71 -12.26
N LYS A 2 -17.42 -30.56 -12.89
CA LYS A 2 -16.78 -29.44 -12.19
C LYS A 2 -17.79 -28.90 -11.16
N LYS A 3 -17.39 -28.84 -9.89
CA LYS A 3 -18.22 -28.28 -8.83
C LYS A 3 -18.31 -26.78 -9.10
N GLN A 4 -19.51 -26.28 -9.41
CA GLN A 4 -19.71 -24.84 -9.62
C GLN A 4 -19.38 -24.13 -8.31
N LEU A 5 -18.49 -23.13 -8.38
CA LEU A 5 -18.12 -22.31 -7.24
C LEU A 5 -19.32 -21.48 -6.81
N SER A 6 -19.44 -21.16 -5.52
CA SER A 6 -20.42 -20.14 -5.09
C SER A 6 -20.04 -18.79 -5.70
N GLN A 7 -21.04 -17.93 -5.93
CA GLN A 7 -20.81 -16.57 -6.43
C GLN A 7 -19.85 -15.78 -5.52
N GLU A 8 -19.93 -16.00 -4.21
CA GLU A 8 -19.02 -15.40 -3.23
C GLU A 8 -17.56 -15.83 -3.45
N ARG A 9 -17.33 -17.12 -3.74
CA ARG A 9 -15.99 -17.64 -3.99
C ARG A 9 -15.42 -17.12 -5.31
N GLU A 10 -16.25 -17.00 -6.34
CA GLU A 10 -15.85 -16.39 -7.60
C GLU A 10 -15.44 -14.92 -7.42
N ALA A 11 -16.20 -14.15 -6.62
CA ALA A 11 -15.86 -12.76 -6.31
C ALA A 11 -14.51 -12.63 -5.58
N VAL A 12 -14.22 -13.52 -4.63
CA VAL A 12 -12.92 -13.56 -3.93
C VAL A 12 -11.79 -13.90 -4.88
N GLU A 13 -11.93 -14.93 -5.73
CA GLU A 13 -10.90 -15.33 -6.69
C GLU A 13 -10.60 -14.21 -7.70
N LEU A 14 -11.62 -13.45 -8.13
CA LEU A 14 -11.46 -12.28 -8.99
C LEU A 14 -10.74 -11.12 -8.28
N PHE A 15 -11.07 -10.87 -7.01
CA PHE A 15 -10.39 -9.86 -6.21
C PHE A 15 -8.92 -10.20 -6.01
N GLU A 16 -8.60 -11.44 -5.63
CA GLU A 16 -7.22 -11.89 -5.45
C GLU A 16 -6.40 -11.75 -6.75
N TYR A 17 -6.99 -12.12 -7.88
CA TYR A 17 -6.35 -11.94 -9.19
C TYR A 17 -6.06 -10.47 -9.51
N ALA A 18 -7.04 -9.59 -9.32
CA ALA A 18 -6.88 -8.16 -9.59
C ALA A 18 -5.87 -7.50 -8.64
N ALA A 19 -5.92 -7.85 -7.35
CA ALA A 19 -5.00 -7.36 -6.34
C ALA A 19 -3.54 -7.74 -6.64
N ARG A 20 -3.28 -8.98 -7.09
CA ARG A 20 -1.92 -9.38 -7.48
C ARG A 20 -1.37 -8.57 -8.65
N ASN A 21 -2.21 -8.33 -9.67
CA ASN A 21 -1.79 -7.51 -10.80
C ASN A 21 -1.51 -6.07 -10.36
N LEU A 22 -2.33 -5.50 -9.48
CA LEU A 22 -2.08 -4.18 -8.90
C LEU A 22 -0.76 -4.12 -8.15
N ILE A 23 -0.47 -5.11 -7.29
CA ILE A 23 0.77 -5.18 -6.52
C ILE A 23 1.97 -5.35 -7.45
N LYS A 24 1.82 -6.08 -8.56
CA LYS A 24 2.88 -6.26 -9.55
C LYS A 24 3.28 -4.93 -10.19
N GLU A 25 2.29 -4.19 -10.69
CA GLU A 25 2.53 -2.86 -11.27
C GLU A 25 3.06 -1.87 -10.22
N PHE A 26 2.66 -2.02 -8.96
CA PHE A 26 3.22 -1.25 -7.85
C PHE A 26 4.70 -1.59 -7.62
N CYS A 27 5.08 -2.87 -7.58
CA CYS A 27 6.48 -3.29 -7.46
C CYS A 27 7.32 -2.71 -8.60
N ASP A 28 6.85 -2.80 -9.84
CA ASP A 28 7.54 -2.24 -11.01
C ASP A 28 7.70 -0.72 -10.90
N LYS A 29 6.66 -0.01 -10.45
CA LYS A 29 6.69 1.45 -10.23
C LYS A 29 7.71 1.84 -9.16
N GLN A 30 7.74 1.12 -8.04
CA GLN A 30 8.60 1.43 -6.90
C GLN A 30 9.98 0.80 -7.00
N ASP A 31 10.27 0.01 -8.05
CA ASP A 31 11.51 -0.74 -8.21
C ASP A 31 11.79 -1.70 -7.03
N LEU A 32 10.72 -2.35 -6.58
CA LEU A 32 10.75 -3.38 -5.55
C LEU A 32 10.69 -4.76 -6.19
N GLN A 33 11.35 -5.75 -5.58
CA GLN A 33 11.23 -7.13 -6.03
C GLN A 33 9.81 -7.65 -5.76
N PHE A 34 9.24 -8.31 -6.75
CA PHE A 34 7.93 -8.95 -6.64
C PHE A 34 8.08 -10.33 -5.98
N GLU A 35 8.12 -10.36 -4.65
CA GLU A 35 8.30 -11.56 -3.83
C GLU A 35 7.20 -11.66 -2.76
N PHE A 36 5.99 -12.09 -3.12
CA PHE A 36 4.94 -12.36 -2.12
C PHE A 36 4.14 -13.63 -2.45
N ASP A 37 3.59 -14.27 -1.42
CA ASP A 37 2.71 -15.45 -1.58
C ASP A 37 1.25 -15.01 -1.63
N ASN A 38 0.43 -15.74 -2.37
CA ASN A 38 -0.99 -15.48 -2.58
C ASN A 38 -1.79 -15.26 -1.28
N TYR A 39 -1.29 -15.82 -0.18
CA TYR A 39 -1.81 -15.68 1.16
C TYR A 39 -1.78 -14.23 1.68
N ASP A 40 -0.80 -13.43 1.26
CA ASP A 40 -0.57 -12.06 1.71
C ASP A 40 -1.71 -11.12 1.26
N VAL A 41 -2.26 -11.36 0.06
CA VAL A 41 -3.43 -10.63 -0.46
C VAL A 41 -4.69 -10.91 0.36
N GLY A 42 -4.87 -12.15 0.82
CA GLY A 42 -6.05 -12.54 1.60
C GLY A 42 -6.10 -11.92 2.99
N ILE A 43 -4.93 -11.60 3.57
CA ILE A 43 -4.81 -10.93 4.88
C ILE A 43 -4.79 -9.41 4.73
N GLY A 44 -4.50 -8.91 3.52
CA GLY A 44 -4.43 -7.48 3.22
C GLY A 44 -3.12 -6.83 3.66
N ILE A 45 -2.14 -7.63 4.10
CA ILE A 45 -0.80 -7.21 4.49
C ILE A 45 0.18 -7.71 3.44
N ILE A 46 0.86 -6.79 2.76
CA ILE A 46 1.77 -7.08 1.66
C ILE A 46 3.19 -6.77 2.11
N CYS A 47 4.02 -7.79 2.20
CA CYS A 47 5.44 -7.68 2.52
C CYS A 47 6.24 -7.60 1.22
N LEU A 48 7.01 -6.52 1.03
CA LEU A 48 7.84 -6.29 -0.16
C LEU A 48 9.23 -5.83 0.28
N SER A 49 10.22 -6.71 0.14
CA SER A 49 11.57 -6.46 0.68
C SER A 49 11.51 -6.13 2.18
N ASP A 50 11.99 -4.95 2.60
CA ASP A 50 11.98 -4.50 4.00
C ASP A 50 10.70 -3.72 4.38
N TYR A 51 9.74 -3.62 3.46
CA TYR A 51 8.53 -2.83 3.63
C TYR A 51 7.29 -3.70 3.88
N VAL A 52 6.41 -3.23 4.76
CA VAL A 52 5.12 -3.85 5.03
C VAL A 52 4.01 -2.84 4.77
N PHE A 53 3.15 -3.11 3.79
CA PHE A 53 2.05 -2.22 3.40
C PHE A 53 0.69 -2.88 3.58
N ASN A 54 -0.32 -2.07 3.88
CA ASN A 54 -1.70 -2.48 3.68
C ASN A 54 -2.07 -2.31 2.20
N ILE A 55 -2.93 -3.20 1.68
CA ILE A 55 -3.40 -3.11 0.29
C ILE A 55 -4.11 -1.76 -0.02
N GLU A 56 -4.73 -1.15 0.99
CA GLU A 56 -5.38 0.16 0.85
C GLU A 56 -4.39 1.29 0.53
N ASP A 57 -3.19 1.26 1.12
CA ASP A 57 -2.16 2.26 0.87
C ASP A 57 -1.58 2.10 -0.55
N ILE A 58 -1.36 0.85 -0.99
CA ILE A 58 -0.97 0.53 -2.38
C ILE A 58 -2.04 1.01 -3.36
N TYR A 59 -3.32 0.70 -3.08
CA TYR A 59 -4.44 1.16 -3.91
C TYR A 59 -4.48 2.68 -3.98
N PHE A 60 -4.32 3.38 -2.86
CA PHE A 60 -4.31 4.84 -2.84
C PHE A 60 -3.14 5.41 -3.65
N ASP A 61 -1.95 4.83 -3.50
CA ASP A 61 -0.74 5.24 -4.24
C ASP A 61 -0.93 5.15 -5.76
N MET A 62 -1.42 4.00 -6.21
CA MET A 62 -1.63 3.70 -7.62
C MET A 62 -2.80 4.51 -8.20
N LYS A 63 -3.93 4.60 -7.49
CA LYS A 63 -5.12 5.33 -7.95
C LYS A 63 -4.86 6.83 -8.17
N HIS A 64 -4.03 7.42 -7.33
CA HIS A 64 -3.76 8.87 -7.38
C HIS A 64 -2.40 9.19 -8.02
N ASP A 65 -1.82 8.23 -8.73
CA ASP A 65 -0.55 8.34 -9.43
C ASP A 65 0.52 9.05 -8.59
N LYS A 66 0.70 8.59 -7.35
CA LYS A 66 1.69 9.20 -6.45
C LYS A 66 3.09 9.05 -7.03
N PRO A 67 4.00 10.01 -6.78
CA PRO A 67 5.37 9.91 -7.27
C PRO A 67 6.04 8.61 -6.81
N LYS A 68 6.97 8.10 -7.64
CA LYS A 68 7.87 7.02 -7.24
C LYS A 68 8.54 7.34 -5.90
N ASP A 69 8.71 6.32 -5.07
CA ASP A 69 9.26 6.31 -3.72
C ASP A 69 8.46 7.08 -2.68
N LYS A 70 7.31 7.69 -3.02
CA LYS A 70 6.57 8.54 -2.08
C LYS A 70 6.05 7.78 -0.87
N ILE A 71 5.56 6.57 -1.08
CA ILE A 71 5.10 5.66 -0.03
C ILE A 71 6.28 5.10 0.79
N LEU A 72 7.43 4.88 0.15
CA LEU A 72 8.66 4.43 0.84
C LEU A 72 9.17 5.53 1.78
N GLN A 73 9.19 6.78 1.32
CA GLN A 73 9.52 7.94 2.15
C GLN A 73 8.57 8.12 3.34
N TRP A 74 7.29 7.77 3.18
CA TRP A 74 6.35 7.77 4.29
C TRP A 74 6.67 6.66 5.29
N TYR A 75 6.94 5.45 4.81
CA TYR A 75 7.31 4.33 5.66
C TYR A 75 8.59 4.63 6.46
N ASP A 76 9.64 5.11 5.80
CA ASP A 76 10.90 5.50 6.43
C ASP A 76 10.71 6.64 7.44
N TYR A 77 9.79 7.58 7.14
CA TYR A 77 9.42 8.63 8.07
C TYR A 77 8.82 8.07 9.36
N LEU A 78 7.92 7.09 9.27
CA LEU A 78 7.35 6.42 10.45
C LEU A 78 8.39 5.65 11.28
N LEU A 79 9.41 5.07 10.63
CA LEU A 79 10.48 4.36 11.34
C LEU A 79 11.43 5.30 12.08
N THR A 80 11.58 6.54 11.60
CA THR A 80 12.54 7.52 12.12
C THR A 80 11.92 8.56 13.03
N HIS A 81 10.59 8.62 13.13
CA HIS A 81 9.84 9.60 13.92
C HIS A 81 8.81 8.89 14.80
N GLU A 82 8.52 9.41 15.99
CA GLU A 82 7.40 8.95 16.84
C GLU A 82 6.06 9.44 16.29
N SER A 83 5.77 9.15 15.02
CA SER A 83 4.56 9.61 14.33
C SER A 83 3.65 8.44 13.98
N ASN A 84 2.34 8.66 14.08
CA ASN A 84 1.31 7.71 13.63
C ASN A 84 0.53 8.25 12.41
N ILE A 85 1.16 9.12 11.62
CA ILE A 85 0.52 9.72 10.44
C ILE A 85 0.24 8.65 9.38
N ASN A 86 -1.00 8.54 8.92
CA ASN A 86 -1.33 7.65 7.79
C ASN A 86 -0.80 8.21 6.45
N TYR A 87 -0.66 7.34 5.45
CA TYR A 87 -0.06 7.71 4.17
C TYR A 87 -0.81 8.85 3.45
N ARG A 88 -2.14 8.85 3.52
CA ARG A 88 -2.99 9.88 2.92
C ARG A 88 -2.69 11.26 3.51
N SER A 89 -2.65 11.38 4.83
CA SER A 89 -2.33 12.63 5.53
C SER A 89 -0.89 13.06 5.27
N TYR A 90 0.05 12.11 5.20
CA TYR A 90 1.43 12.39 4.82
C TYR A 90 1.52 13.02 3.41
N CYS A 91 0.77 12.48 2.45
CA CYS A 91 0.66 13.04 1.10
C CYS A 91 0.05 14.45 1.06
N MET A 92 -0.77 14.82 2.04
CA MET A 92 -1.35 16.16 2.16
C MET A 92 -0.41 17.16 2.88
N GLY A 93 0.82 16.75 3.21
CA GLY A 93 1.80 17.60 3.86
C GLY A 93 1.57 17.82 5.36
N MET A 94 0.76 16.98 6.01
CA MET A 94 0.42 17.09 7.42
C MET A 94 1.49 16.52 8.36
N ARG A 95 2.78 16.56 7.98
CA ARG A 95 3.88 16.11 8.83
C ARG A 95 3.98 16.99 10.07
N GLU A 96 4.26 16.40 11.23
CA GLU A 96 4.26 17.10 12.54
C GLU A 96 5.19 18.32 12.57
N GLU A 97 6.37 18.21 11.95
CA GLU A 97 7.34 19.31 11.79
C GLU A 97 6.79 20.51 10.99
N LEU A 98 5.82 20.28 10.10
CA LEU A 98 5.20 21.31 9.29
C LEU A 98 3.99 21.93 9.98
N ILE A 99 3.28 21.15 10.82
CA ILE A 99 2.17 21.65 11.64
C ILE A 99 2.69 22.63 12.69
N THR A 100 3.75 22.26 13.42
CA THR A 100 4.34 23.11 14.46
C THR A 100 4.92 24.42 13.92
N LYS A 101 5.46 24.43 12.70
CA LYS A 101 5.92 25.65 12.02
C LYS A 101 4.79 26.60 11.60
N ASN A 102 3.60 26.08 11.32
CA ASN A 102 2.43 26.90 10.97
C ASN A 102 1.71 27.49 12.17
N ILE A 103 1.85 26.90 13.37
CA ILE A 103 1.28 27.46 14.61
C ILE A 103 2.09 28.65 15.12
N ASN A 104 3.38 28.73 14.76
CA ASN A 104 4.30 29.78 15.20
C ASN A 104 4.49 30.93 14.17
N LYS A 105 3.57 31.08 13.22
CA LYS A 105 3.52 32.17 12.23
C LYS A 105 2.23 32.95 12.38
#